data_AF-A0A0J6BGC8-F1
#
_entry.id   AF-A0A0J6BGC8-F1
#
_cell.length_a   1.000
_cell.length_b   1.000
_cell.length_c   1.000
_cell.angle_alpha   90.00
_cell.angle_beta   90.00
_cell.angle_gamma   90.00
#
_symmetry.space_group_name_H-M   'P 1'
#
loop_
_entity.id
_entity.type
_entity.pdbx_description
1 polymer ?
#
loop_
_entity_poly.entity_id
_entity_poly.type
_entity_poly.pdbx_seq_one_letter_code
_entity_poly.pdbx_strand_id
1 'polypeptide(L)'
;MATLQIRDLPDPLHQLLQLRARRHHRSLSQQALSDLQQACGGDPRERRRQALADLQALAEEQGRRPFDPSAEELIRQDRSR
;
A
#
# COMPACT_ATOMS: atom_id res chain seq x y z
N MET A 1 10.87 -20.21 11.81
CA MET A 1 10.25 -19.76 10.55
C MET A 1 8.93 -20.50 10.39
N ALA A 2 7.84 -19.78 10.08
CA ALA A 2 6.56 -20.43 9.83
C ALA A 2 6.54 -20.97 8.39
N THR A 3 6.11 -22.22 8.22
CA THR A 3 5.95 -22.86 6.90
C THR A 3 4.47 -23.08 6.65
N LEU A 4 3.98 -22.66 5.49
CA LEU A 4 2.61 -22.90 5.04
C LEU A 4 2.64 -23.91 3.89
N GLN A 5 1.86 -24.98 4.02
CA GLN A 5 1.68 -26.00 2.99
C GLN A 5 0.21 -26.01 2.55
N ILE A 6 -0.01 -25.93 1.24
CA ILE A 6 -1.35 -26.04 0.65
C ILE A 6 -1.47 -27.46 0.09
N ARG A 7 -2.39 -28.25 0.65
CA ARG A 7 -2.74 -29.58 0.14
C ARG A 7 -3.90 -29.45 -0.84
N ASP A 8 -3.97 -30.39 -1.78
CA ASP A 8 -5.06 -30.51 -2.75
C ASP A 8 -5.28 -29.23 -3.57
N LEU A 9 -4.18 -28.62 -4.03
CA LEU A 9 -4.22 -27.42 -4.87
C LEU A 9 -4.86 -27.76 -6.22
N PRO A 10 -5.96 -27.11 -6.63
CA PRO A 10 -6.59 -27.38 -7.91
C PRO A 10 -5.63 -27.13 -9.07
N ASP A 11 -5.58 -28.04 -10.05
CA ASP A 11 -4.70 -27.93 -11.23
C ASP A 11 -4.81 -26.58 -11.95
N PRO A 12 -6.02 -26.01 -12.17
CA PRO A 12 -6.13 -24.70 -12.82
C PRO A 12 -5.42 -23.59 -12.03
N LEU A 13 -5.49 -23.63 -10.71
CA LEU A 13 -4.85 -22.65 -9.84
C LEU A 13 -3.34 -22.82 -9.83
N HIS A 14 -2.86 -24.06 -9.79
CA HIS A 14 -1.43 -24.37 -9.90
C HIS A 14 -0.83 -23.85 -11.21
N GLN A 15 -1.52 -24.05 -12.34
CA GLN A 15 -1.09 -23.56 -13.66
C GLN A 15 -1.02 -22.03 -13.71
N LEU A 16 -2.03 -21.34 -13.15
CA LEU A 16 -2.03 -19.87 -13.07
C LEU A 16 -0.86 -19.33 -12.24
N LEU A 17 -0.57 -19.95 -11.10
CA LEU A 17 0.58 -19.60 -10.25
C LEU A 17 1.90 -19.82 -10.98
N GLN A 18 2.06 -20.95 -11.69
CA GLN A 18 3.25 -21.21 -12.51
C GLN A 18 3.44 -20.16 -13.61
N LEU A 19 2.37 -19.79 -14.30
CA LEU A 19 2.43 -18.82 -15.38
C LEU A 19 2.86 -17.44 -14.87
N ARG A 20 2.30 -17.00 -13.74
CA ARG A 20 2.73 -15.77 -13.06
C ARG A 20 4.18 -15.84 -12.59
N ALA A 21 4.58 -16.95 -11.96
CA ALA A 21 5.95 -17.15 -11.49
C ALA A 21 6.97 -17.03 -12.64
N ARG A 22 6.69 -17.66 -13.79
CA ARG A 22 7.51 -17.54 -15.00
C ARG A 22 7.58 -16.10 -15.52
N ARG A 23 6.42 -15.43 -15.61
CA ARG A 23 6.34 -14.02 -16.05
C ARG A 23 7.15 -13.07 -15.16
N HIS A 24 7.24 -13.36 -13.87
CA HIS A 24 7.99 -12.55 -12.91
C HIS A 24 9.40 -13.07 -12.62
N HIS A 25 9.87 -14.12 -13.31
CA HIS A 25 11.15 -14.77 -13.10
C HIS A 25 11.39 -15.20 -11.64
N ARG A 26 10.34 -15.72 -10.99
CA ARG A 26 10.33 -16.15 -9.58
C ARG A 26 10.09 -17.65 -9.46
N SER A 27 10.48 -18.23 -8.33
CA SER A 27 10.04 -19.58 -7.97
C SER A 27 8.55 -19.59 -7.61
N LEU A 28 7.92 -20.77 -7.64
CA LEU A 28 6.50 -20.91 -7.30
C LEU A 28 6.22 -20.45 -5.86
N SER A 29 7.09 -20.82 -4.91
CA SER A 29 6.97 -20.41 -3.51
C SER A 29 7.11 -18.91 -3.33
N GLN A 30 8.04 -18.27 -4.07
CA GLN A 30 8.19 -16.80 -4.06
C GLN A 30 6.96 -16.10 -4.63
N GLN A 31 6.40 -16.62 -5.72
CA GLN A 31 5.18 -16.07 -6.31
C GLN A 31 3.99 -16.20 -5.35
N ALA A 32 3.82 -17.37 -4.73
CA ALA A 32 2.76 -17.60 -3.75
C ALA A 32 2.88 -16.65 -2.54
N LEU A 33 4.10 -16.42 -2.04
CA LEU A 33 4.33 -15.44 -0.97
C LEU A 33 3.97 -14.02 -1.41
N SER A 34 4.41 -13.60 -2.60
CA SER A 34 4.08 -12.30 -3.17
C SER A 34 2.57 -12.10 -3.31
N ASP A 35 1.86 -13.10 -3.84
CA ASP A 35 0.41 -13.04 -4.04
C ASP A 35 -0.33 -12.99 -2.69
N LEU A 36 0.12 -13.75 -1.69
CA LEU A 36 -0.41 -13.70 -0.33
C LEU A 36 -0.16 -12.35 0.35
N GLN A 37 1.02 -11.77 0.18
CA GLN A 37 1.32 -10.44 0.71
C GLN A 37 0.39 -9.39 0.09
N GLN A 38 0.16 -9.44 -1.21
CA GLN A 38 -0.77 -8.52 -1.88
C GLN A 38 -2.21 -8.72 -1.40
N ALA A 39 -2.68 -9.97 -1.32
CA ALA A 39 -4.04 -10.30 -0.87
C ALA A 39 -4.30 -9.88 0.59
N CYS A 40 -3.30 -10.03 1.45
CA CYS A 40 -3.36 -9.60 2.85
C CYS A 40 -3.10 -8.09 3.04
N GLY A 41 -2.90 -7.33 1.95
CA GLY A 41 -2.70 -5.89 1.99
C GLY A 41 -1.30 -5.44 2.44
N GLY A 42 -0.28 -6.29 2.31
CA GLY A 42 1.08 -6.05 2.81
C GLY A 42 1.15 -5.97 4.34
N ASP A 43 2.34 -5.72 4.89
CA ASP A 43 2.46 -5.38 6.30
C ASP A 43 1.75 -4.02 6.52
N PRO A 44 0.72 -3.94 7.37
CA PRO A 44 0.06 -2.68 7.70
C PRO A 44 1.03 -1.59 8.15
N ARG A 45 2.16 -1.96 8.78
CA ARG A 45 3.20 -1.02 9.19
C ARG A 45 3.97 -0.47 7.99
N GLU A 46 4.34 -1.33 7.04
CA GLU A 46 4.96 -0.90 5.78
C GLU A 46 4.03 0.04 5.01
N ARG A 47 2.75 -0.32 4.89
CA ARG A 47 1.76 0.48 4.18
C ARG A 47 1.57 1.85 4.82
N ARG A 48 1.48 1.91 6.16
CA ARG A 48 1.42 3.17 6.92
C ARG A 48 2.68 3.99 6.73
N ARG A 49 3.85 3.36 6.78
CA ARG A 49 5.14 4.03 6.59
C ARG A 49 5.23 4.63 5.19
N GLN A 50 4.80 3.91 4.16
CA GLN A 50 4.78 4.43 2.78
C GLN A 50 3.83 5.62 2.65
N ALA A 51 2.60 5.51 3.16
CA ALA A 51 1.64 6.62 3.12
C ALA A 51 2.14 7.89 3.84
N LEU A 52 2.84 7.73 4.97
CA LEU A 52 3.46 8.86 5.67
C LEU A 52 4.61 9.48 4.88
N ALA A 53 5.44 8.66 4.23
CA ALA A 53 6.51 9.14 3.37
C ALA A 53 5.95 9.93 2.16
N ASP A 54 4.88 9.44 1.54
CA ASP A 54 4.23 10.11 0.41
C ASP A 54 3.64 11.47 0.83
N LEU A 55 2.97 11.53 1.99
CA LEU A 55 2.45 12.78 2.56
C LEU A 55 3.56 13.78 2.87
N GLN A 56 4.70 13.29 3.37
CA GLN A 56 5.85 14.13 3.68
C GLN A 56 6.49 14.69 2.41
N ALA A 57 6.65 13.88 1.37
CA ALA A 57 7.13 14.32 0.06
C ALA A 57 6.21 15.39 -0.55
N LEU A 58 4.88 15.17 -0.51
CA LEU A 58 3.90 16.16 -0.94
C LEU A 58 4.02 17.49 -0.18
N ALA A 59 4.23 17.43 1.14
CA ALA A 59 4.42 18.62 1.96
C ALA A 59 5.72 19.38 1.63
N GLU A 60 6.79 18.65 1.31
CA GLU A 60 8.07 19.22 0.88
C GLU A 60 7.97 19.87 -0.52
N GLU A 61 7.30 19.20 -1.47
CA GLU A 61 7.09 19.71 -2.83
C GLU A 61 6.19 20.95 -2.88
N GLN A 62 5.11 20.98 -2.09
CA GLN A 62 4.21 22.13 -2.06
C GLN A 62 4.80 23.32 -1.31
N GLY A 63 5.85 23.10 -0.52
CA GLY A 63 6.37 24.05 0.46
C GLY A 63 5.32 24.36 1.55
N ARG A 64 5.74 25.03 2.62
CA ARG A 64 4.78 25.63 3.58
C ARG A 64 4.06 26.80 2.90
N ARG A 65 3.06 26.51 2.06
CA ARG A 65 2.13 27.54 1.62
C ARG A 65 1.25 27.91 2.81
N PRO A 66 1.17 29.20 3.17
CA PRO A 66 0.17 29.64 4.13
C PRO A 66 -1.21 29.26 3.60
N PHE A 67 -2.08 28.79 4.49
CA PHE A 67 -3.48 28.58 4.16
C PHE A 67 -4.09 29.95 3.83
N ASP A 68 -4.77 30.03 2.68
CA ASP A 68 -5.51 31.21 2.23
C ASP A 68 -6.96 30.77 1.97
N PRO A 69 -7.94 31.27 2.74
CA PRO A 69 -7.81 32.24 3.84
C PRO A 69 -7.12 31.65 5.08
N SER A 70 -6.52 32.53 5.88
CA SER A 70 -5.89 32.16 7.15
C SER A 70 -6.92 31.61 8.16
N ALA A 71 -6.44 30.84 9.14
CA ALA A 71 -7.30 30.29 10.18
C ALA A 71 -8.00 31.41 10.97
N GLU A 72 -7.32 32.52 11.21
CA GLU A 72 -7.84 33.70 11.88
C GLU A 72 -8.98 34.37 11.08
N GLU A 73 -8.88 34.39 9.75
CA GLU A 73 -9.92 34.93 8.87
C GLU A 73 -11.16 34.05 8.86
N LEU A 74 -10.99 32.73 8.84
CA LEU A 74 -12.11 31.79 8.94
C LEU A 74 -12.87 31.96 10.27
N ILE A 75 -12.16 32.06 11.39
CA ILE A 75 -12.77 32.29 12.72
C ILE A 75 -13.50 33.64 12.76
N ARG A 76 -12.93 34.68 12.12
CA ARG A 76 -13.55 36.00 12.07
C ARG A 76 -14.85 35.99 11.24
N GLN A 77 -14.85 35.32 10.09
CA GLN A 77 -16.04 35.19 9.23
C GLN A 77 -17.19 34.46 9.94
N ASP A 78 -16.87 33.40 10.68
CA ASP A 78 -17.87 32.61 11.43
C ASP A 78 -18.51 33.43 12.56
N ARG A 79 -17.74 34.27 13.25
CA ARG A 79 -18.25 35.16 14.31
C ARG A 79 -19.09 36.33 13.81
N SER A 80 -18.98 36.66 12.52
CA SER A 80 -19.74 37.76 11.88
C SER A 80 -21.08 37.29 11.26
N ARG A 81 -21.48 36.05 11.50
CA ARG A 81 -22.78 35.48 11.08
C ARG A 81 -23.82 35.52 12.19
#